data_AF-F0GGI6-F1
#
_entry.id   AF-F0GGI6-F1
#
_cell.length_a   1.000
_cell.length_b   1.000
_cell.length_c   1.000
_cell.angle_alpha   90.00
_cell.angle_beta   90.00
_cell.angle_gamma   90.00
#
_symmetry.space_group_name_H-M   'P 1'
#
loop_
_entity.id
_entity.type
_entity.pdbx_description
1 polymer ?
#
loop_
_entity_poly.entity_id
_entity_poly.type
_entity_poly.pdbx_seq_one_letter_code
_entity_poly.pdbx_strand_id
1 'polypeptide(L)'
;AIVLVPAFGITPPGATPASLPPGAPHMPLPDADAAFAILASSGVGWLLVSDRPALWRIPVVTAVVLWIVLGGFARLYVGDTWLSGLLGGWSLGLAWFALLAGAYAYWRVREHVQPVGALVTLVVVLAIAGVWMIPAQWQADRGLRPHPGDVVAMTVDQWMRGGWQRVPTRRTEIGGDREEYLPLQWCAAPDTLARHLAQAGWQRATPWSAQTALRWLLPQASADTLPVLPRYTHGESTRRVFVRVEPGSPDSRLVLRLWRYPYVLSDARGTRPLWYGALYRETLHHPARLMTIVRTTPIDDAATLAQALAIAPTIVHPPARMDAAPGGVLLVWTVEP
;
A
#
# COMPACT_ATOMS: atom_id res chain seq x y z
N ALA A 1 34.47 7.55 9.53
CA ALA A 1 33.17 8.16 9.91
C ALA A 1 32.22 7.06 10.40
N ILE A 2 32.36 6.62 11.66
CA ILE A 2 31.53 5.54 12.25
C ILE A 2 31.03 5.90 13.68
N VAL A 3 31.34 7.09 14.22
CA VAL A 3 31.24 7.31 15.68
C VAL A 3 29.94 7.98 16.15
N LEU A 4 29.04 8.46 15.28
CA LEU A 4 27.87 9.24 15.76
C LEU A 4 26.50 8.55 15.66
N VAL A 5 26.42 7.29 15.25
CA VAL A 5 25.13 6.60 15.07
C VAL A 5 24.72 5.61 16.19
N PRO A 6 25.59 5.08 17.09
CA PRO A 6 25.12 4.03 17.99
C PRO A 6 24.33 4.55 19.20
N ALA A 7 24.22 5.88 19.43
CA ALA A 7 23.55 6.41 20.62
C ALA A 7 22.01 6.48 20.51
N PHE A 8 21.45 6.46 19.30
CA PHE A 8 19.99 6.59 19.08
C PHE A 8 19.37 5.41 18.31
N GLY A 9 20.17 4.41 17.95
CA GLY A 9 19.78 3.30 17.07
C GLY A 9 19.72 1.94 17.77
N ILE A 10 18.92 1.81 18.83
CA ILE A 10 18.36 0.50 19.20
C ILE A 10 16.88 0.50 18.78
N THR A 11 16.63 0.73 17.50
CA THR A 11 15.44 0.20 16.85
C THR A 11 15.77 -1.26 16.53
N PRO A 12 14.98 -2.24 17.00
CA PRO A 12 15.17 -3.61 16.53
C PRO A 12 15.08 -3.59 14.99
N PRO A 13 15.99 -4.26 14.27
CA PRO A 13 15.88 -4.39 12.82
C PRO A 13 14.52 -5.00 12.50
N GLY A 14 13.67 -4.26 11.78
CA GLY A 14 12.37 -4.77 11.30
C GLY A 14 11.10 -4.12 11.85
N ALA A 15 11.15 -2.91 12.42
CA ALA A 15 9.96 -2.13 12.78
C ALA A 15 9.68 -1.01 11.77
N THR A 16 9.50 -1.35 10.49
CA THR A 16 9.00 -0.39 9.49
C THR A 16 7.48 -0.23 9.66
N PRO A 17 6.88 0.89 9.22
CA PRO A 17 5.42 1.03 9.17
C PRO A 17 4.72 -0.21 8.56
N ALA A 18 5.32 -0.80 7.53
CA ALA A 18 4.77 -1.98 6.86
C ALA A 18 4.85 -3.29 7.68
N SER A 19 5.71 -3.39 8.70
CA SER A 19 5.93 -4.60 9.50
C SER A 19 5.43 -4.49 10.95
N LEU A 20 4.96 -3.31 11.37
CA LEU A 20 4.52 -3.08 12.74
C LEU A 20 3.18 -3.79 13.03
N PRO A 21 3.03 -4.49 14.17
CA PRO A 21 1.74 -4.99 14.60
C PRO A 21 0.75 -3.82 14.86
N PRO A 22 -0.53 -3.98 14.50
CA PRO A 22 -1.55 -2.95 14.72
C PRO A 22 -1.64 -2.55 16.20
N GLY A 23 -1.71 -1.24 16.48
CA GLY A 23 -1.84 -0.70 17.84
C GLY A 23 -0.55 -0.66 18.66
N ALA A 24 0.59 -1.04 18.08
CA ALA A 24 1.88 -0.82 18.73
C ALA A 24 2.18 0.69 18.87
N PRO A 25 2.78 1.13 19.99
CA PRO A 25 3.08 2.54 20.20
C PRO A 25 4.01 3.06 19.11
N HIS A 26 3.59 4.14 18.46
CA HIS A 26 4.39 4.88 17.49
C HIS A 26 5.57 5.52 18.22
N MET A 27 6.79 5.23 17.80
CA MET A 27 7.96 5.96 18.28
C MET A 27 8.49 6.82 17.13
N PRO A 28 8.20 8.14 17.12
CA PRO A 28 8.63 9.04 16.07
C PRO A 28 10.10 9.40 16.30
N LEU A 29 10.99 8.44 16.08
CA LEU A 29 12.43 8.67 16.09
C LEU A 29 12.86 9.27 14.74
N PRO A 30 13.78 10.25 14.74
CA PRO A 30 14.35 10.76 13.50
C PRO A 30 15.04 9.62 12.74
N ASP A 31 14.71 9.49 11.46
CA ASP A 31 15.24 8.44 10.61
C ASP A 31 16.72 8.72 10.30
N ALA A 32 17.60 7.78 10.67
CA ALA A 32 19.05 7.95 10.56
C ALA A 32 19.52 8.00 9.10
N ASP A 33 18.91 7.20 8.22
CA ASP A 33 19.25 7.18 6.79
C ASP A 33 18.87 8.51 6.12
N ALA A 34 17.73 9.09 6.48
CA ALA A 34 17.27 10.39 6.01
C ALA A 34 18.16 11.52 6.50
N ALA A 35 18.59 11.47 7.77
CA ALA A 35 19.54 12.42 8.33
C ALA A 35 20.89 12.36 7.60
N PHE A 36 21.42 11.15 7.38
CA PHE A 36 22.66 10.94 6.66
C PHE A 36 22.56 11.37 5.19
N ALA A 37 21.46 11.02 4.51
CA ALA A 37 21.24 11.37 3.11
C ALA A 37 21.21 12.89 2.90
N ILE A 38 20.52 13.65 3.76
CA ILE A 38 20.55 15.12 3.71
C ILE A 38 21.95 15.65 3.99
N LEU A 39 22.60 15.18 5.05
CA LEU A 39 23.91 15.67 5.47
C LEU A 39 24.96 15.47 4.37
N ALA A 40 25.03 14.25 3.83
CA ALA A 40 25.99 13.88 2.79
C ALA A 40 25.68 14.60 1.47
N SER A 41 24.43 14.57 1.01
CA SER A 41 24.04 15.19 -0.27
C SER A 41 24.19 16.72 -0.23
N SER A 42 23.86 17.35 0.90
CA SER A 42 24.05 18.79 1.09
C SER A 42 25.53 19.15 1.19
N GLY A 43 26.34 18.34 1.87
CA GLY A 43 27.80 18.51 1.92
C GLY A 43 28.44 18.44 0.53
N VAL A 44 28.09 17.42 -0.25
CA VAL A 44 28.54 17.28 -1.64
C VAL A 44 28.05 18.44 -2.51
N GLY A 45 26.78 18.79 -2.41
CA GLY A 45 26.20 19.92 -3.14
C GLY A 45 26.92 21.23 -2.80
N TRP A 46 27.22 21.46 -1.53
CA TRP A 46 27.93 22.63 -1.06
C TRP A 46 29.35 22.69 -1.64
N LEU A 47 30.11 21.58 -1.63
CA LEU A 47 31.44 21.50 -2.26
C LEU A 47 31.41 21.77 -3.77
N LEU A 48 30.39 21.28 -4.48
CA LEU A 48 30.23 21.47 -5.93
C LEU A 48 29.86 22.91 -6.33
N VAL A 49 29.37 23.71 -5.38
CA VAL A 49 28.78 25.04 -5.57
C VAL A 49 29.71 26.15 -5.03
N SER A 50 30.62 25.82 -4.10
CA SER A 50 31.62 26.73 -3.53
C SER A 50 32.42 27.45 -4.63
N ASP A 51 32.51 28.79 -4.52
CA ASP A 51 33.21 29.68 -5.45
C ASP A 51 32.69 29.72 -6.90
N ARG A 52 31.38 29.50 -7.11
CA ARG A 52 30.75 29.48 -8.46
C ARG A 52 29.69 30.55 -8.69
N PRO A 53 29.49 30.99 -9.96
CA PRO A 53 28.42 31.91 -10.31
C PRO A 53 27.04 31.26 -10.15
N ALA A 54 26.01 32.09 -9.90
CA ALA A 54 24.64 31.64 -9.64
C ALA A 54 24.10 30.67 -10.71
N LEU A 55 24.48 30.86 -11.99
CA LEU A 55 24.06 30.00 -13.10
C LEU A 55 24.46 28.52 -12.94
N TRP A 56 25.58 28.23 -12.28
CA TRP A 56 26.00 26.86 -11.96
C TRP A 56 25.41 26.38 -10.64
N ARG A 57 25.30 27.28 -9.67
CA ARG A 57 24.81 26.97 -8.32
C ARG A 57 23.36 26.52 -8.33
N ILE A 58 22.50 27.21 -9.09
CA ILE A 58 21.07 26.94 -9.17
C ILE A 58 20.79 25.49 -9.61
N PRO A 59 21.26 24.99 -10.78
CA PRO A 59 20.95 23.63 -11.21
C PRO A 59 21.51 22.55 -10.28
N VAL A 60 22.70 22.75 -9.69
CA VAL A 60 23.28 21.77 -8.74
C VAL A 60 22.45 21.70 -7.47
N VAL A 61 22.09 22.84 -6.88
CA VAL A 61 21.23 22.88 -5.68
C VAL A 61 19.87 22.25 -5.98
N THR A 62 19.26 22.59 -7.12
CA THR A 62 17.98 21.98 -7.54
C THR A 62 18.09 20.46 -7.67
N ALA A 63 19.17 19.94 -8.26
CA ALA A 63 19.38 18.50 -8.39
C ALA A 63 19.54 17.80 -7.03
N VAL A 64 20.31 18.40 -6.11
CA VAL A 64 20.48 17.86 -4.74
C VAL A 64 19.16 17.85 -3.98
N VAL A 65 18.39 18.94 -4.04
CA VAL A 65 17.08 19.04 -3.39
C VAL A 65 16.12 18.00 -3.97
N LEU A 66 16.07 17.87 -5.30
CA LEU A 66 15.20 16.89 -5.96
C LEU A 66 15.58 15.47 -5.58
N TRP A 67 16.88 15.15 -5.51
CA TRP A 67 17.38 13.85 -5.07
C TRP A 67 16.93 13.49 -3.65
N ILE A 68 17.10 14.43 -2.70
CA ILE A 68 16.68 14.24 -1.31
C ILE A 68 15.16 14.04 -1.21
N VAL A 69 14.39 14.92 -1.86
CA VAL A 69 12.93 14.91 -1.79
C VAL A 69 12.37 13.64 -2.42
N LEU A 70 12.80 13.32 -3.64
CA LEU A 70 12.30 12.15 -4.37
C LEU A 70 12.70 10.83 -3.67
N GLY A 71 13.93 10.77 -3.14
CA GLY A 71 14.39 9.62 -2.35
C GLY A 71 13.58 9.44 -1.04
N GLY A 72 13.28 10.54 -0.34
CA GLY A 72 12.42 10.49 0.85
C GLY A 72 10.99 10.07 0.53
N PHE A 73 10.39 10.60 -0.53
CA PHE A 73 9.06 10.20 -0.99
C PHE A 73 9.00 8.73 -1.43
N ALA A 74 10.06 8.21 -2.06
CA ALA A 74 10.13 6.79 -2.41
C ALA A 74 10.07 5.90 -1.15
N ARG A 75 10.80 6.27 -0.09
CA ARG A 75 10.78 5.53 1.20
C ARG A 75 9.44 5.63 1.93
N LEU A 76 8.79 6.79 1.86
CA LEU A 76 7.41 6.95 2.36
C LEU A 76 6.42 6.08 1.58
N TYR A 77 6.56 6.03 0.25
CA TYR A 77 5.68 5.26 -0.62
C TYR A 77 5.78 3.76 -0.37
N VAL A 78 7.00 3.24 -0.21
CA VAL A 78 7.24 1.83 0.14
C VAL A 78 6.77 1.52 1.57
N GLY A 79 6.61 2.53 2.42
CA GLY A 79 6.21 2.36 3.81
C GLY A 79 7.37 1.89 4.70
N ASP A 80 8.61 2.20 4.30
CA ASP A 80 9.83 1.86 5.07
C ASP A 80 10.05 2.86 6.22
N THR A 81 9.57 4.10 6.07
CA THR A 81 9.74 5.16 7.08
C THR A 81 8.45 5.92 7.32
N TRP A 82 8.25 6.38 8.56
CA TRP A 82 7.16 7.31 8.91
C TRP A 82 7.47 8.73 8.42
N LEU A 83 6.43 9.52 8.13
CA LEU A 83 6.60 10.93 7.76
C LEU A 83 7.29 11.73 8.87
N SER A 84 6.91 11.50 10.13
CA SER A 84 7.55 12.14 11.28
C SER A 84 9.03 11.76 11.42
N GLY A 85 9.37 10.49 11.18
CA GLY A 85 10.75 10.01 11.18
C GLY A 85 11.56 10.64 10.04
N LEU A 86 10.98 10.71 8.83
CA LEU A 86 11.62 11.35 7.68
C LEU A 86 11.90 12.84 7.94
N LEU A 87 10.90 13.59 8.41
CA LEU A 87 11.04 15.01 8.71
C LEU A 87 12.02 15.27 9.86
N GLY A 88 11.99 14.42 10.90
CA GLY A 88 12.92 14.46 12.02
C GLY A 88 14.36 14.20 11.57
N GLY A 89 14.55 13.18 10.73
CA GLY A 89 15.84 12.86 10.12
C GLY A 89 16.36 14.01 9.26
N TRP A 90 15.52 14.56 8.38
CA TRP A 90 15.84 15.71 7.55
C TRP A 90 16.26 16.94 8.37
N SER A 91 15.51 17.24 9.44
CA SER A 91 15.81 18.36 10.34
C SER A 91 17.14 18.17 11.06
N LEU A 92 17.40 16.95 11.56
CA LEU A 92 18.66 16.61 12.23
C LEU A 92 19.86 16.69 11.28
N GLY A 93 19.72 16.16 10.06
CA GLY A 93 20.75 16.22 9.02
C GLY A 93 21.05 17.65 8.58
N LEU A 94 20.01 18.48 8.42
CA LEU A 94 20.17 19.89 8.07
C LEU A 94 20.81 20.69 9.21
N ALA A 95 20.46 20.43 10.46
CA ALA A 95 21.07 21.06 11.63
C ALA A 95 22.58 20.76 11.69
N TRP A 96 22.97 19.49 11.49
CA TRP A 96 24.37 19.11 11.42
C TRP A 96 25.10 19.73 10.23
N PHE A 97 24.48 19.75 9.05
CA PHE A 97 25.05 20.40 7.88
C PHE A 97 25.29 21.89 8.14
N ALA A 98 24.32 22.59 8.73
CA ALA A 98 24.43 24.00 9.06
C ALA A 98 25.55 24.26 10.09
N LEU A 99 25.70 23.40 11.10
CA LEU A 99 26.79 23.48 12.07
C LEU A 99 28.16 23.30 11.40
N LEU A 100 28.32 22.29 10.53
CA LEU A 100 29.59 22.01 9.86
C LEU A 100 29.94 23.09 8.82
N ALA A 101 28.97 23.49 8.00
CA ALA A 101 29.16 24.57 7.02
C ALA A 101 29.45 25.90 7.72
N GLY A 102 28.76 26.18 8.84
CA GLY A 102 28.98 27.36 9.67
C GLY A 102 30.37 27.38 10.32
N ALA A 103 30.81 26.25 10.89
CA ALA A 103 32.16 26.11 11.45
C ALA A 103 33.24 26.30 10.37
N TYR A 104 33.05 25.71 9.20
CA TYR A 104 33.97 25.88 8.07
C TYR A 104 34.04 27.34 7.61
N ALA A 105 32.89 28.00 7.45
CA ALA A 105 32.82 29.42 7.07
C ALA A 105 33.48 30.32 8.12
N TYR A 106 33.28 30.01 9.41
CA TYR A 106 33.89 30.74 10.53
C TYR A 106 35.42 30.60 10.53
N TRP A 107 35.95 29.42 10.22
CA TRP A 107 37.40 29.16 10.21
C TRP A 107 38.11 29.60 8.92
N ARG A 108 37.38 30.16 7.94
CA ARG A 108 37.92 30.65 6.66
C ARG A 108 38.84 29.65 5.96
N VAL A 109 38.51 28.36 6.01
CA VAL A 109 39.27 27.32 5.33
C VAL A 109 39.18 27.58 3.81
N ARG A 110 40.32 27.90 3.19
CA ARG A 110 40.43 28.17 1.76
C ARG A 110 41.08 26.98 1.08
N GLU A 111 40.27 25.97 0.76
CA GLU A 111 40.70 24.83 -0.04
C GLU A 111 40.20 24.97 -1.48
N HIS A 112 41.11 24.83 -2.45
CA HIS A 112 40.79 24.82 -3.87
C HIS A 112 40.34 23.41 -4.28
N VAL A 113 39.04 23.14 -4.22
CA VAL A 113 38.46 21.87 -4.71
C VAL A 113 38.18 21.99 -6.21
N GLN A 114 38.79 21.13 -7.03
CA GLN A 114 38.47 21.05 -8.46
C GLN A 114 37.13 20.32 -8.64
N PRO A 115 36.07 20.95 -9.16
CA PRO A 115 34.71 20.37 -9.14
C PRO A 115 34.53 19.24 -10.13
N VAL A 116 35.24 19.26 -11.26
CA VAL A 116 35.19 18.17 -12.24
C VAL A 116 35.86 16.94 -11.63
N GLY A 117 37.01 17.12 -10.95
CA GLY A 117 37.66 16.07 -10.19
C GLY A 117 36.77 15.55 -9.05
N ALA A 118 36.13 16.43 -8.29
CA ALA A 118 35.21 16.05 -7.21
C ALA A 118 33.95 15.32 -7.73
N LEU A 119 33.37 15.79 -8.84
CA LEU A 119 32.22 15.15 -9.48
C LEU A 119 32.59 13.78 -10.07
N VAL A 120 33.73 13.68 -10.77
CA VAL A 120 34.24 12.41 -11.30
C VAL A 120 34.54 11.44 -10.16
N THR A 121 35.19 11.91 -9.10
CA THR A 121 35.46 11.08 -7.90
C THR A 121 34.16 10.61 -7.25
N LEU A 122 33.19 11.51 -7.09
CA LEU A 122 31.85 11.16 -6.57
C LEU A 122 31.18 10.10 -7.44
N VAL A 123 31.17 10.28 -8.76
CA VAL A 123 30.57 9.33 -9.70
C VAL A 123 31.28 7.99 -9.65
N VAL A 124 32.62 7.97 -9.61
CA VAL A 124 33.42 6.74 -9.52
C VAL A 124 33.16 6.02 -8.20
N VAL A 125 33.15 6.73 -7.07
CA VAL A 125 32.86 6.16 -5.75
C VAL A 125 31.44 5.61 -5.71
N LEU A 126 30.45 6.35 -6.21
CA LEU A 126 29.06 5.89 -6.29
C LEU A 126 28.91 4.68 -7.21
N ALA A 127 29.60 4.64 -8.35
CA ALA A 127 29.57 3.51 -9.27
C ALA A 127 30.18 2.26 -8.64
N ILE A 128 31.35 2.38 -8.00
CA ILE A 128 32.00 1.27 -7.31
C ILE A 128 31.13 0.79 -6.15
N ALA A 129 30.70 1.70 -5.26
CA ALA A 129 29.84 1.35 -4.14
C ALA A 129 28.52 0.72 -4.59
N GLY A 130 27.92 1.25 -5.66
CA GLY A 130 26.67 0.75 -6.24
C GLY A 130 26.80 -0.67 -6.78
N VAL A 131 27.89 -1.00 -7.47
CA VAL A 131 28.15 -2.36 -8.00
C VAL A 131 28.17 -3.41 -6.89
N TRP A 132 28.70 -3.06 -5.70
CA TRP A 132 28.81 -4.00 -4.58
C TRP A 132 27.62 -3.98 -3.63
N MET A 133 27.09 -2.80 -3.27
CA MET A 133 26.01 -2.69 -2.29
C MET A 133 24.64 -3.05 -2.87
N ILE A 134 24.33 -2.64 -4.11
CA ILE A 134 22.98 -2.80 -4.66
C ILE A 134 22.59 -4.29 -4.72
N PRO A 135 23.42 -5.23 -5.24
CA PRO A 135 23.06 -6.64 -5.27
C PRO A 135 22.94 -7.25 -3.86
N ALA A 136 23.82 -6.87 -2.93
CA ALA A 136 23.82 -7.40 -1.57
C ALA A 136 22.59 -6.93 -0.78
N GLN A 137 22.25 -5.64 -0.85
CA GLN A 137 21.05 -5.10 -0.24
C GLN A 137 19.78 -5.65 -0.90
N TRP A 138 19.77 -5.78 -2.23
CA TRP A 138 18.66 -6.39 -2.96
C TRP A 138 18.38 -7.84 -2.50
N GLN A 139 19.43 -8.63 -2.29
CA GLN A 139 19.27 -10.00 -1.77
C GLN A 139 18.77 -10.03 -0.33
N ALA A 140 19.28 -9.15 0.54
CA ALA A 140 18.84 -9.04 1.93
C ALA A 140 17.35 -8.63 2.02
N ASP A 141 16.94 -7.63 1.23
CA ASP A 141 15.56 -7.14 1.17
C ASP A 141 14.58 -8.20 0.67
N ARG A 142 14.99 -9.03 -0.31
CA ARG A 142 14.17 -10.15 -0.81
C ARG A 142 13.99 -11.27 0.20
N GLY A 143 14.95 -11.48 1.09
CA GLY A 143 14.84 -12.48 2.16
C GLY A 143 13.89 -12.05 3.28
N LEU A 144 13.82 -10.74 3.57
CA LEU A 144 13.02 -10.18 4.66
C LEU A 144 11.55 -9.91 4.29
N ARG A 145 11.27 -9.71 2.99
CA ARG A 145 9.92 -9.48 2.44
C ARG A 145 9.50 -10.71 1.61
N PRO A 146 8.85 -11.73 2.21
CA PRO A 146 8.24 -12.82 1.44
C PRO A 146 7.30 -12.19 0.42
N HIS A 147 7.57 -12.42 -0.87
CA HIS A 147 6.61 -12.00 -1.89
C HIS A 147 5.30 -12.76 -1.63
N PRO A 148 4.13 -12.09 -1.62
CA PRO A 148 2.85 -12.78 -1.60
C PRO A 148 2.68 -13.51 -2.94
N GLY A 149 3.25 -14.71 -3.04
CA GLY A 149 3.43 -15.40 -4.30
C GLY A 149 3.74 -16.89 -4.19
N ASP A 150 4.05 -17.42 -3.00
CA ASP A 150 4.09 -18.86 -2.81
C ASP A 150 2.65 -19.39 -2.93
N VAL A 151 2.38 -19.98 -4.09
CA VAL A 151 1.10 -20.61 -4.38
C VAL A 151 0.98 -21.84 -3.50
N VAL A 152 0.27 -21.69 -2.38
CA VAL A 152 -0.04 -22.82 -1.51
C VAL A 152 -1.23 -23.56 -2.12
N ALA A 153 -0.96 -24.76 -2.62
CA ALA A 153 -2.00 -25.70 -3.00
C ALA A 153 -2.65 -26.26 -1.73
N MET A 154 -3.98 -26.13 -1.63
CA MET A 154 -4.77 -26.68 -0.51
C MET A 154 -5.99 -27.40 -1.06
N THR A 155 -6.40 -28.52 -0.48
CA THR A 155 -7.64 -29.18 -0.90
C THR A 155 -8.87 -28.45 -0.35
N VAL A 156 -10.01 -28.55 -1.04
CA VAL A 156 -11.29 -27.97 -0.56
C VAL A 156 -11.64 -28.52 0.84
N ASP A 157 -11.39 -29.81 1.10
CA ASP A 157 -11.64 -30.42 2.41
C ASP A 157 -10.72 -29.88 3.52
N GLN A 158 -9.45 -29.59 3.20
CA GLN A 158 -8.53 -28.96 4.14
C GLN A 158 -8.93 -27.51 4.41
N TRP A 159 -9.37 -26.80 3.37
CA TRP A 159 -9.88 -25.44 3.50
C TRP A 159 -11.10 -25.39 4.42
N MET A 160 -12.09 -26.25 4.22
CA MET A 160 -13.31 -26.32 5.04
C MET A 160 -13.04 -26.69 6.51
N ARG A 161 -12.11 -27.62 6.77
CA ARG A 161 -11.79 -28.08 8.14
C ARG A 161 -10.99 -27.08 8.99
N GLY A 162 -10.57 -25.94 8.43
CA GLY A 162 -9.86 -24.90 9.17
C GLY A 162 -8.84 -24.12 8.34
N GLY A 163 -8.52 -24.56 7.12
CA GLY A 163 -7.63 -23.83 6.23
C GLY A 163 -8.15 -22.43 5.86
N TRP A 164 -9.47 -22.20 5.90
CA TRP A 164 -10.08 -20.89 5.72
C TRP A 164 -9.60 -19.83 6.73
N GLN A 165 -9.10 -20.25 7.90
CA GLN A 165 -8.58 -19.35 8.95
C GLN A 165 -7.22 -18.75 8.59
N ARG A 166 -6.49 -19.34 7.64
CA ARG A 166 -5.20 -18.81 7.16
C ARG A 166 -5.38 -17.63 6.21
N VAL A 167 -6.59 -17.46 5.68
CA VAL A 167 -6.93 -16.36 4.77
C VAL A 167 -7.32 -15.14 5.63
N PRO A 168 -6.84 -13.93 5.31
CA PRO A 168 -7.19 -12.73 6.06
C PRO A 168 -8.70 -12.50 6.14
N THR A 169 -9.24 -12.47 7.36
CA THR A 169 -10.67 -12.22 7.64
C THR A 169 -10.98 -10.75 7.87
N ARG A 170 -9.96 -9.88 7.90
CA ARG A 170 -10.09 -8.43 7.94
C ARG A 170 -9.22 -7.80 6.85
N ARG A 171 -9.67 -6.68 6.33
CA ARG A 171 -8.86 -5.86 5.44
C ARG A 171 -7.71 -5.26 6.24
N THR A 172 -6.52 -5.22 5.64
CA THR A 172 -5.36 -4.51 6.19
C THR A 172 -4.96 -3.40 5.24
N GLU A 173 -4.87 -2.18 5.76
CA GLU A 173 -4.38 -1.02 5.00
C GLU A 173 -2.86 -1.10 4.77
N ILE A 174 -2.33 -0.22 3.93
CA ILE A 174 -0.87 -0.14 3.65
C ILE A 174 -0.09 0.16 4.94
N GLY A 175 -0.69 0.89 5.88
CA GLY A 175 -0.13 1.16 7.20
C GLY A 175 -0.26 0.01 8.22
N GLY A 176 -0.77 -1.15 7.82
CA GLY A 176 -0.93 -2.31 8.72
C GLY A 176 -2.21 -2.29 9.57
N ASP A 177 -2.96 -1.20 9.58
CA ASP A 177 -4.21 -1.10 10.33
C ASP A 177 -5.27 -2.07 9.82
N ARG A 178 -5.96 -2.74 10.76
CA ARG A 178 -7.05 -3.67 10.46
C ARG A 178 -8.36 -2.91 10.35
N GLU A 179 -8.90 -2.89 9.14
CA GLU A 179 -10.14 -2.20 8.82
C GLU A 179 -11.34 -3.15 8.94
N GLU A 180 -12.28 -3.05 8.00
CA GLU A 180 -13.49 -3.85 7.92
C GLU A 180 -13.25 -5.37 7.78
N TYR A 181 -14.28 -6.14 8.15
CA TYR A 181 -14.29 -7.58 7.99
C TYR A 181 -14.47 -7.99 6.53
N LEU A 182 -13.84 -9.11 6.16
CA LEU A 182 -13.95 -9.74 4.85
C LEU A 182 -14.69 -11.07 5.02
N PRO A 183 -16.03 -11.05 5.09
CA PRO A 183 -16.81 -12.23 5.44
C PRO A 183 -16.89 -13.26 4.30
N LEU A 184 -16.47 -12.93 3.07
CA LEU A 184 -16.65 -13.82 1.92
C LEU A 184 -15.34 -14.49 1.51
N GLN A 185 -15.36 -15.82 1.35
CA GLN A 185 -14.33 -16.59 0.65
C GLN A 185 -14.99 -17.49 -0.41
N TRP A 186 -14.56 -17.36 -1.66
CA TRP A 186 -15.16 -18.05 -2.80
C TRP A 186 -14.10 -18.78 -3.64
N CYS A 187 -14.22 -20.11 -3.70
CA CYS A 187 -13.48 -20.97 -4.61
C CYS A 187 -14.20 -21.06 -5.97
N ALA A 188 -13.73 -20.32 -6.98
CA ALA A 188 -14.30 -20.37 -8.32
C ALA A 188 -13.32 -19.94 -9.41
N ALA A 189 -13.47 -20.53 -10.60
CA ALA A 189 -12.80 -20.02 -11.80
C ALA A 189 -13.33 -18.60 -12.13
N PRO A 190 -12.47 -17.69 -12.65
CA PRO A 190 -12.85 -16.30 -12.90
C PRO A 190 -14.08 -16.15 -13.81
N ASP A 191 -14.21 -17.01 -14.83
CA ASP A 191 -15.30 -16.96 -15.80
C ASP A 191 -16.61 -17.51 -15.22
N THR A 192 -16.54 -18.53 -14.36
CA THR A 192 -17.71 -19.06 -13.65
C THR A 192 -18.24 -18.05 -12.65
N LEU A 193 -17.35 -17.40 -11.90
CA LEU A 193 -17.68 -16.31 -10.99
C LEU A 193 -18.41 -15.17 -11.72
N ALA A 194 -17.85 -14.70 -12.85
CA ALA A 194 -18.45 -13.60 -13.60
C ALA A 194 -19.82 -13.96 -14.19
N ARG A 195 -19.99 -15.19 -14.71
CA ARG A 195 -21.28 -15.67 -15.24
C ARG A 195 -22.34 -15.79 -14.15
N HIS A 196 -21.99 -16.39 -13.01
CA HIS A 196 -22.90 -16.53 -11.87
C HIS A 196 -23.39 -15.16 -11.38
N LEU A 197 -22.46 -14.23 -11.19
CA LEU A 197 -22.80 -12.87 -10.76
C LEU A 197 -23.68 -12.15 -11.79
N ALA A 198 -23.40 -12.28 -13.09
CA ALA A 198 -24.23 -11.70 -14.15
C ALA A 198 -25.67 -12.24 -14.13
N GLN A 199 -25.85 -13.55 -13.90
CA GLN A 199 -27.18 -14.17 -13.75
C GLN A 199 -27.93 -13.67 -12.52
N ALA A 200 -27.22 -13.35 -11.44
CA ALA A 200 -27.77 -12.75 -10.22
C ALA A 200 -27.97 -11.22 -10.30
N GLY A 201 -27.89 -10.63 -11.50
CA GLY A 201 -28.14 -9.21 -11.77
C GLY A 201 -26.95 -8.29 -11.46
N TRP A 202 -25.76 -8.83 -11.21
CA TRP A 202 -24.56 -8.03 -10.99
C TRP A 202 -23.88 -7.65 -12.31
N GLN A 203 -23.43 -6.41 -12.39
CA GLN A 203 -22.67 -5.89 -13.53
C GLN A 203 -21.21 -5.65 -13.13
N ARG A 204 -20.28 -5.67 -14.08
CA ARG A 204 -18.90 -5.25 -13.80
C ARG A 204 -18.87 -3.74 -13.55
N ALA A 205 -18.10 -3.30 -12.56
CA ALA A 205 -17.96 -1.88 -12.27
C ALA A 205 -17.40 -1.11 -13.47
N THR A 206 -17.87 0.12 -13.64
CA THR A 206 -17.33 1.05 -14.63
C THR A 206 -15.82 1.25 -14.39
N PRO A 207 -14.96 1.05 -15.40
CA PRO A 207 -13.51 1.20 -15.24
C PRO A 207 -13.13 2.65 -14.97
N TRP A 208 -12.01 2.86 -14.28
CA TRP A 208 -11.46 4.19 -14.06
C TRP A 208 -10.81 4.74 -15.33
N SER A 209 -11.28 5.91 -15.77
CA SER A 209 -10.65 6.78 -16.76
C SER A 209 -10.83 8.23 -16.33
N ALA A 210 -10.09 9.17 -16.95
CA ALA A 210 -10.29 10.59 -16.71
C ALA A 210 -11.76 10.99 -16.95
N GLN A 211 -12.38 10.49 -18.02
CA GLN A 211 -13.77 10.77 -18.36
C GLN A 211 -14.76 10.27 -17.29
N THR A 212 -14.56 9.06 -16.76
CA THR A 212 -15.45 8.52 -15.72
C THR A 212 -15.21 9.18 -14.37
N ALA A 213 -13.99 9.66 -14.09
CA ALA A 213 -13.68 10.42 -12.90
C ALA A 213 -14.45 11.76 -12.88
N LEU A 214 -14.54 12.46 -14.01
CA LEU A 214 -15.33 13.70 -14.11
C LEU A 214 -16.80 13.49 -13.75
N ARG A 215 -17.37 12.28 -13.89
CA ARG A 215 -18.77 12.00 -13.52
C ARG A 215 -19.06 12.23 -12.04
N TRP A 216 -18.06 12.17 -11.16
CA TRP A 216 -18.22 12.54 -9.75
C TRP A 216 -18.58 14.02 -9.54
N LEU A 217 -18.22 14.88 -10.49
CA LEU A 217 -18.54 16.31 -10.50
C LEU A 217 -19.90 16.60 -11.16
N LEU A 218 -20.54 15.59 -11.77
CA LEU A 218 -21.88 15.76 -12.33
C LEU A 218 -22.94 15.41 -11.27
N PRO A 219 -23.90 16.31 -10.99
CA PRO A 219 -24.97 16.07 -10.03
C PRO A 219 -26.06 15.11 -10.52
N GLN A 220 -26.03 14.71 -11.80
CA GLN A 220 -26.98 13.76 -12.39
C GLN A 220 -26.35 12.38 -12.68
N ALA A 221 -25.16 12.11 -12.15
CA ALA A 221 -24.52 10.83 -12.37
C ALA A 221 -25.26 9.72 -11.62
N SER A 222 -25.78 8.75 -12.37
CA SER A 222 -26.48 7.59 -11.84
C SER A 222 -25.51 6.65 -11.12
N ALA A 223 -26.02 5.92 -10.12
CA ALA A 223 -25.21 5.03 -9.29
C ALA A 223 -24.53 3.90 -10.07
N ASP A 224 -25.05 3.46 -11.21
CA ASP A 224 -24.43 2.44 -12.07
C ASP A 224 -23.26 2.98 -12.92
N THR A 225 -23.31 4.25 -13.33
CA THR A 225 -22.34 4.85 -14.26
C THR A 225 -21.11 5.45 -13.58
N LEU A 226 -21.16 5.64 -12.26
CA LEU A 226 -20.02 6.13 -11.49
C LEU A 226 -18.95 5.03 -11.30
N PRO A 227 -17.67 5.34 -11.51
CA PRO A 227 -16.62 4.38 -11.17
C PRO A 227 -16.58 4.19 -9.64
N VAL A 228 -16.34 2.95 -9.21
CA VAL A 228 -16.25 2.60 -7.77
C VAL A 228 -14.90 3.08 -7.22
N LEU A 229 -14.90 3.83 -6.12
CA LEU A 229 -13.66 4.31 -5.49
C LEU A 229 -12.70 3.14 -5.18
N PRO A 230 -11.44 3.20 -5.63
CA PRO A 230 -10.49 2.11 -5.41
C PRO A 230 -10.26 1.93 -3.90
N ARG A 231 -10.29 0.67 -3.45
CA ARG A 231 -9.81 0.27 -2.12
C ARG A 231 -8.70 -0.76 -2.28
N TYR A 232 -7.70 -0.63 -1.43
CA TYR A 232 -6.50 -1.47 -1.44
C TYR A 232 -6.52 -2.38 -0.21
N THR A 233 -6.05 -3.61 -0.39
CA THR A 233 -5.85 -4.59 0.68
C THR A 233 -4.44 -5.15 0.52
N HIS A 234 -3.59 -5.03 1.55
CA HIS A 234 -2.17 -5.40 1.45
C HIS A 234 -1.43 -4.77 0.24
N GLY A 235 -1.79 -3.54 -0.14
CA GLY A 235 -1.21 -2.86 -1.32
C GLY A 235 -1.68 -3.40 -2.68
N GLU A 236 -2.47 -4.46 -2.73
CA GLU A 236 -3.10 -4.96 -3.96
C GLU A 236 -4.40 -4.20 -4.24
N SER A 237 -4.55 -3.72 -5.47
CA SER A 237 -5.79 -3.09 -5.93
C SER A 237 -6.90 -4.15 -6.08
N THR A 238 -8.15 -3.71 -5.92
CA THR A 238 -9.29 -4.62 -6.11
C THR A 238 -9.33 -5.10 -7.57
N ARG A 239 -9.00 -6.37 -7.81
CA ARG A 239 -8.88 -6.92 -9.18
C ARG A 239 -10.24 -7.18 -9.84
N ARG A 240 -11.30 -7.37 -9.04
CA ARG A 240 -12.66 -7.63 -9.54
C ARG A 240 -13.69 -6.89 -8.67
N VAL A 241 -14.41 -5.98 -9.29
CA VAL A 241 -15.48 -5.20 -8.66
C VAL A 241 -16.76 -5.41 -9.46
N PHE A 242 -17.83 -5.78 -8.76
CA PHE A 242 -19.16 -5.92 -9.33
C PHE A 242 -20.13 -4.98 -8.63
N VAL A 243 -21.06 -4.42 -9.38
CA VAL A 243 -22.05 -3.45 -8.91
C VAL A 243 -23.44 -3.98 -9.24
N ARG A 244 -24.37 -3.81 -8.31
CA ARG A 244 -25.80 -4.05 -8.53
C ARG A 244 -26.60 -2.90 -7.95
N VAL A 245 -27.41 -2.26 -8.78
CA VAL A 245 -28.34 -1.21 -8.33
C VAL A 245 -29.50 -1.87 -7.60
N GLU A 246 -29.92 -1.30 -6.48
CA GLU A 246 -31.02 -1.85 -5.70
C GLU A 246 -32.38 -1.41 -6.30
N PRO A 247 -33.31 -2.34 -6.57
CA PRO A 247 -34.62 -1.99 -7.10
C PRO A 247 -35.35 -1.02 -6.17
N GLY A 248 -35.80 0.13 -6.69
CA GLY A 248 -36.52 1.14 -5.92
C GLY A 248 -35.66 2.14 -5.14
N SER A 249 -34.33 2.05 -5.22
CA SER A 249 -33.40 3.04 -4.63
C SER A 249 -32.31 3.44 -5.64
N PRO A 250 -32.58 4.40 -6.54
CA PRO A 250 -31.64 4.78 -7.61
C PRO A 250 -30.33 5.39 -7.09
N ASP A 251 -30.36 5.94 -5.86
CA ASP A 251 -29.20 6.54 -5.19
C ASP A 251 -28.43 5.54 -4.32
N SER A 252 -28.83 4.25 -4.31
CA SER A 252 -28.13 3.19 -3.61
C SER A 252 -27.66 2.10 -4.58
N ARG A 253 -26.44 1.63 -4.35
CA ARG A 253 -25.89 0.47 -5.07
C ARG A 253 -25.16 -0.46 -4.12
N LEU A 254 -25.23 -1.74 -4.43
CA LEU A 254 -24.40 -2.75 -3.81
C LEU A 254 -23.12 -2.91 -4.62
N VAL A 255 -22.00 -3.00 -3.92
CA VAL A 255 -20.66 -3.15 -4.51
C VAL A 255 -20.00 -4.37 -3.89
N LEU A 256 -19.78 -5.40 -4.70
CA LEU A 256 -19.02 -6.57 -4.32
C LEU A 256 -17.57 -6.38 -4.74
N ARG A 257 -16.65 -6.44 -3.77
CA ARG A 257 -15.20 -6.32 -4.01
C ARG A 257 -14.55 -7.67 -3.73
N LEU A 258 -13.80 -8.17 -4.71
CA LEU A 258 -13.12 -9.46 -4.63
C LEU A 258 -11.63 -9.29 -4.93
N TRP A 259 -10.82 -9.87 -4.05
CA TRP A 259 -9.38 -9.97 -4.17
C TRP A 259 -8.99 -11.43 -4.38
N ARG A 260 -7.92 -11.65 -5.16
CA ARG A 260 -7.37 -12.98 -5.37
C ARG A 260 -6.34 -13.26 -4.29
N TYR A 261 -6.48 -14.36 -3.57
CA TYR A 261 -5.46 -14.84 -2.63
C TYR A 261 -4.46 -15.75 -3.37
N PRO A 262 -3.17 -15.84 -2.97
CA PRO A 262 -2.20 -16.71 -3.63
C PRO A 262 -2.52 -18.21 -3.47
N TYR A 263 -3.50 -18.58 -2.65
CA TYR A 263 -3.93 -19.97 -2.50
C TYR A 263 -4.70 -20.45 -3.72
N VAL A 264 -4.44 -21.70 -4.07
CA VAL A 264 -5.16 -22.37 -5.13
C VAL A 264 -5.72 -23.66 -4.56
N LEU A 265 -7.03 -23.82 -4.71
CA LEU A 265 -7.77 -24.92 -4.15
C LEU A 265 -7.88 -26.05 -5.17
N SER A 266 -7.42 -27.24 -4.81
CA SER A 266 -7.52 -28.44 -5.63
C SER A 266 -8.72 -29.28 -5.20
N ASP A 267 -9.55 -29.69 -6.16
CA ASP A 267 -10.55 -30.75 -5.99
C ASP A 267 -10.52 -31.75 -7.16
N ALA A 268 -11.45 -32.70 -7.19
CA ALA A 268 -11.58 -33.71 -8.24
C ALA A 268 -11.72 -33.16 -9.67
N ARG A 269 -12.12 -31.89 -9.84
CA ARG A 269 -12.28 -31.21 -11.15
C ARG A 269 -11.09 -30.33 -11.52
N GLY A 270 -10.08 -30.27 -10.66
CA GLY A 270 -8.85 -29.53 -10.90
C GLY A 270 -8.64 -28.38 -9.92
N THR A 271 -7.83 -27.42 -10.37
CA THR A 271 -7.17 -26.44 -9.51
C THR A 271 -7.78 -25.05 -9.75
N ARG A 272 -8.44 -24.47 -8.73
CA ARG A 272 -9.23 -23.23 -8.83
C ARG A 272 -8.67 -22.14 -7.88
N PRO A 273 -8.62 -20.86 -8.31
CA PRO A 273 -8.13 -19.80 -7.45
C PRO A 273 -9.12 -19.50 -6.30
N LEU A 274 -8.57 -19.12 -5.15
CA LEU A 274 -9.37 -18.62 -4.03
C LEU A 274 -9.55 -17.10 -4.13
N TRP A 275 -10.79 -16.67 -4.06
CA TRP A 275 -11.18 -15.27 -3.93
C TRP A 275 -11.64 -15.00 -2.51
N TYR A 276 -11.37 -13.80 -2.01
CA TYR A 276 -11.90 -13.33 -0.73
C TYR A 276 -12.38 -11.90 -0.89
N GLY A 277 -13.32 -11.48 -0.06
CA GLY A 277 -13.86 -10.14 -0.19
C GLY A 277 -14.98 -9.78 0.75
N ALA A 278 -15.65 -8.69 0.39
CA ALA A 278 -16.74 -8.13 1.17
C ALA A 278 -17.77 -7.47 0.26
N LEU A 279 -18.97 -7.33 0.81
CA LEU A 279 -20.09 -6.65 0.20
C LEU A 279 -20.26 -5.28 0.87
N TYR A 280 -20.42 -4.24 0.05
CA TYR A 280 -20.62 -2.88 0.52
C TYR A 280 -21.91 -2.32 -0.04
N ARG A 281 -22.57 -1.48 0.76
CA ARG A 281 -23.65 -0.61 0.32
C ARG A 281 -23.07 0.78 0.13
N GLU A 282 -23.19 1.30 -1.08
CA GLU A 282 -22.81 2.67 -1.42
C GLU A 282 -24.08 3.50 -1.60
N THR A 283 -24.22 4.56 -0.80
CA THR A 283 -25.30 5.54 -0.94
C THR A 283 -24.74 6.86 -1.45
N LEU A 284 -25.29 7.35 -2.54
CA LEU A 284 -24.90 8.59 -3.18
C LEU A 284 -25.65 9.76 -2.54
N HIS A 285 -24.93 10.85 -2.31
CA HIS A 285 -25.46 12.10 -1.79
C HIS A 285 -25.03 13.24 -2.72
N HIS A 286 -25.95 14.15 -3.03
CA HIS A 286 -25.70 15.28 -3.93
C HIS A 286 -25.84 16.61 -3.17
N PRO A 287 -24.92 16.96 -2.25
CA PRO A 287 -25.00 18.21 -1.50
C PRO A 287 -25.02 19.40 -2.46
N ALA A 288 -26.08 20.20 -2.38
CA ALA A 288 -26.32 21.37 -3.23
C ALA A 288 -26.27 21.10 -4.75
N ARG A 289 -26.35 19.83 -5.20
CA ARG A 289 -26.19 19.43 -6.62
C ARG A 289 -24.89 19.97 -7.27
N LEU A 290 -23.81 20.12 -6.51
CA LEU A 290 -22.51 20.56 -7.05
C LEU A 290 -21.55 19.40 -7.30
N MET A 291 -21.63 18.36 -6.47
CA MET A 291 -20.81 17.16 -6.57
C MET A 291 -21.56 15.96 -6.00
N THR A 292 -21.12 14.76 -6.38
CA THR A 292 -21.60 13.52 -5.79
C THR A 292 -20.62 13.07 -4.69
N ILE A 293 -21.14 12.80 -3.50
CA ILE A 293 -20.39 12.20 -2.39
C ILE A 293 -20.95 10.80 -2.17
N VAL A 294 -20.09 9.81 -1.97
CA VAL A 294 -20.53 8.46 -1.63
C VAL A 294 -20.22 8.15 -0.18
N ARG A 295 -21.22 7.59 0.51
CA ARG A 295 -21.03 6.94 1.79
C ARG A 295 -21.00 5.44 1.55
N THR A 296 -19.96 4.78 2.03
CA THR A 296 -19.79 3.32 1.91
C THR A 296 -19.99 2.68 3.28
N THR A 297 -20.92 1.75 3.39
CA THR A 297 -21.11 0.94 4.60
C THR A 297 -20.88 -0.54 4.30
N PRO A 298 -20.07 -1.26 5.09
CA PRO A 298 -19.89 -2.70 4.91
C PRO A 298 -21.17 -3.44 5.28
N ILE A 299 -21.43 -4.55 4.60
CA ILE A 299 -22.47 -5.53 4.95
C ILE A 299 -21.75 -6.76 5.49
N ASP A 300 -21.80 -6.93 6.80
CA ASP A 300 -21.08 -7.98 7.50
C ASP A 300 -21.93 -9.24 7.77
N ASP A 301 -23.25 -9.16 7.52
CA ASP A 301 -24.14 -10.30 7.71
C ASP A 301 -24.02 -11.33 6.58
N ALA A 302 -23.61 -12.55 6.94
CA ALA A 302 -23.40 -13.66 6.01
C ALA A 302 -24.70 -14.09 5.29
N ALA A 303 -25.85 -14.01 5.97
CA ALA A 303 -27.13 -14.38 5.37
C ALA A 303 -27.56 -13.38 4.29
N THR A 304 -27.49 -12.08 4.61
CA THR A 304 -27.74 -10.99 3.65
C THR A 304 -26.78 -11.09 2.45
N LEU A 305 -25.52 -11.41 2.70
CA LEU A 305 -24.51 -11.58 1.65
C LEU A 305 -24.84 -12.78 0.74
N ALA A 306 -25.20 -13.93 1.31
CA ALA A 306 -25.59 -15.11 0.55
C ALA A 306 -26.83 -14.86 -0.33
N GLN A 307 -27.83 -14.18 0.22
CA GLN A 307 -29.03 -13.79 -0.52
C GLN A 307 -28.71 -12.83 -1.67
N ALA A 308 -27.83 -11.84 -1.41
CA ALA A 308 -27.42 -10.89 -2.43
C ALA A 308 -26.65 -11.55 -3.59
N LEU A 309 -25.89 -12.61 -3.31
CA LEU A 309 -25.11 -13.35 -4.31
C LEU A 309 -25.88 -14.54 -4.94
N ALA A 310 -27.11 -14.80 -4.51
CA ALA A 310 -27.94 -15.92 -4.99
C ALA A 310 -27.19 -17.27 -4.97
N ILE A 311 -26.59 -17.59 -3.83
CA ILE A 311 -25.78 -18.81 -3.61
C ILE A 311 -26.35 -19.61 -2.44
N ALA A 312 -26.20 -20.93 -2.47
CA ALA A 312 -26.44 -21.79 -1.33
C ALA A 312 -25.23 -21.70 -0.37
N PRO A 313 -25.35 -21.03 0.79
CA PRO A 313 -24.21 -20.74 1.62
C PRO A 313 -23.86 -21.90 2.56
N THR A 314 -22.57 -22.09 2.83
CA THR A 314 -22.14 -22.72 4.08
C THR A 314 -21.53 -21.65 4.97
N ILE A 315 -22.21 -21.36 6.07
CA ILE A 315 -21.81 -20.34 7.03
C ILE A 315 -20.96 -21.02 8.10
N VAL A 316 -19.73 -20.55 8.28
CA VAL A 316 -18.82 -21.03 9.33
C VAL A 316 -18.60 -19.91 10.32
N HIS A 317 -18.82 -20.18 11.61
CA HIS A 317 -18.61 -19.17 12.64
C HIS A 317 -17.12 -19.06 13.02
N PRO A 318 -16.58 -17.84 13.14
CA PRO A 318 -15.24 -17.65 13.67
C PRO A 318 -15.16 -18.11 15.14
N PRO A 319 -13.99 -18.63 15.57
CA PRO A 319 -13.80 -19.04 16.95
C PRO A 319 -13.99 -17.85 17.91
N ALA A 320 -14.52 -18.11 19.11
CA ALA A 320 -14.89 -17.10 20.10
C ALA A 320 -13.75 -16.14 20.53
N ARG A 321 -12.50 -16.46 20.20
CA ARG A 321 -11.30 -15.65 20.49
C ARG A 321 -11.01 -14.57 19.44
N MET A 322 -11.72 -14.55 18.31
CA MET A 322 -11.68 -13.44 17.37
C MET A 322 -12.58 -12.33 17.88
N ASP A 323 -12.09 -11.59 18.87
CA ASP A 323 -12.81 -10.47 19.47
C ASP A 323 -13.24 -9.49 18.37
N ALA A 324 -14.56 -9.28 18.28
CA ALA A 324 -15.28 -8.39 17.37
C ALA A 324 -15.62 -8.87 15.95
N ALA A 325 -15.69 -10.17 15.62
CA ALA A 325 -16.17 -10.62 14.30
C ALA A 325 -17.71 -10.51 14.14
N PRO A 326 -18.23 -9.59 13.29
CA PRO A 326 -19.64 -9.52 12.97
C PRO A 326 -20.00 -10.66 12.01
N GLY A 327 -20.88 -11.55 12.46
CA GLY A 327 -21.42 -12.63 11.60
C GLY A 327 -20.39 -13.71 11.22
N GLY A 328 -20.87 -14.86 10.77
CA GLY A 328 -19.99 -15.94 10.29
C GLY A 328 -19.19 -15.55 9.04
N VAL A 329 -18.16 -16.33 8.72
CA VAL A 329 -17.50 -16.32 7.42
C VAL A 329 -18.31 -17.19 6.45
N LEU A 330 -18.66 -16.61 5.31
CA LEU A 330 -19.32 -17.29 4.21
C LEU A 330 -18.29 -18.00 3.32
N LEU A 331 -18.30 -19.33 3.34
CA LEU A 331 -17.49 -20.15 2.45
C LEU A 331 -18.35 -20.60 1.27
N VAL A 332 -17.90 -20.29 0.06
CA VAL A 332 -18.58 -20.65 -1.18
C VAL A 332 -17.68 -21.53 -2.03
N TRP A 333 -18.13 -22.75 -2.27
CA TRP A 333 -17.53 -23.63 -3.27
C TRP A 333 -18.66 -24.22 -4.10
N THR A 334 -18.47 -24.25 -5.42
CA THR A 334 -19.41 -24.91 -6.30
C THR A 334 -19.01 -26.39 -6.44
N VAL A 335 -19.88 -27.29 -5.98
CA VAL A 335 -19.80 -28.74 -6.23
C VAL A 335 -20.62 -29.14 -7.46
N GLU A 336 -21.47 -28.28 -8.01
CA GLU A 336 -22.37 -28.72 -9.08
C GLU A 336 -21.76 -28.63 -10.49
N PRO A 337 -22.02 -29.65 -11.33
CA PRO A 337 -21.37 -29.93 -12.62
C PRO A 337 -21.50 -28.83 -13.68
#